data_AF-A0A8C1M9P6-F1
#
_entry.id   AF-A0A8C1M9P6-F1
#
_cell.length_a   1.000
_cell.length_b   1.000
_cell.length_c   1.000
_cell.angle_alpha   90.00
_cell.angle_beta   90.00
_cell.angle_gamma   90.00
#
_symmetry.space_group_name_H-M   'P 1'
#
loop_
_entity.id
_entity.type
_entity.pdbx_description
1 polymer ?
#
loop_
_entity_poly.entity_id
_entity_poly.type
_entity_poly.pdbx_seq_one_letter_code
_entity_poly.pdbx_strand_id
1 'polypeptide(L)'
;VFLLSFVQRRARPQPFEHRFPYLRGRFGIVVPLDFICSLSNRWSYGFAFGAIAPSVIQLFSESYTPFTVPNWAKVIVYVVGAIEVGVAYLPFFACLSTPNRILGGVLGLLYTLMWLIVRLYDTISCPSGRILGHHEKLIILWPFFLCLFFLLVRFVYIIVKAVRIHLQLQPDESEEDLQFHQFRYVQTLLKRPPERPEEKSWFRRKVYDWDPHFKFPNRMIGTSIISLIGLYTMTLADYSLSDYTFDKLDALKNSLAEIASSCNETNNVFTSLIPRMNEFSFVARRSWLATTIFSTLTSVTYTFHVLVCYRKHLKRLWRGQKTFLPEKFHKPSPAVSVAAITRYSGWQIAFTLWGFLIVHFVQFLFALLFVYGVVLPIQKGHFLSWLSTNIMLTILLVIALVVVQIILVQIFFLQDKLSPDDKEKPLALNNRKAFHCFNYFFFFYNVVMGLSNCILRLLSSCIVGTWLVSRIDRTIMQRGYESMDPGYGTWIGMIFADHYHSNPVMVSFCHLLLGRTLDKQGPAVSSYATFSNKTGCSVGGRIRVRWLLLYTLLRNPALIMLRKRKKLAQNDNQDPLILARAVTSQAQQAAELDNNKTAETEPTQSDI
;
A
#
# COMPACT_ATOMS: atom_id res chain seq x y z
N VAL A 1 15.23 13.97 -25.34
CA VAL A 1 16.04 13.95 -24.08
C VAL A 1 17.21 14.92 -24.14
N PHE A 2 18.11 14.86 -25.13
CA PHE A 2 19.25 15.79 -25.26
C PHE A 2 18.84 17.27 -25.27
N LEU A 3 17.78 17.64 -25.99
CA LEU A 3 17.23 19.01 -26.00
C LEU A 3 16.83 19.49 -24.59
N LEU A 4 16.19 18.63 -23.79
CA LEU A 4 15.80 18.97 -22.42
C LEU A 4 17.05 19.07 -21.52
N SER A 5 18.03 18.20 -21.71
CA SER A 5 19.29 18.22 -20.97
C SER A 5 20.11 19.48 -21.24
N PHE A 6 20.17 19.93 -22.50
CA PHE A 6 20.86 21.16 -22.89
C PHE A 6 20.30 22.40 -22.19
N VAL A 7 18.98 22.42 -22.01
CA VAL A 7 18.24 23.51 -21.37
C VAL A 7 18.33 23.44 -19.85
N GLN A 8 18.45 22.24 -19.29
CA GLN A 8 18.63 22.04 -17.85
C GLN A 8 20.02 22.52 -17.41
N ARG A 9 20.05 23.39 -16.40
CA ARG A 9 21.30 23.85 -15.79
C ARG A 9 21.75 22.95 -14.64
N ARG A 10 23.06 22.65 -14.58
CA ARG A 10 23.73 21.95 -13.48
C ARG A 10 24.06 22.93 -12.35
N ALA A 11 23.87 22.50 -11.11
CA ALA A 11 24.20 23.28 -9.92
C ALA A 11 25.72 23.43 -9.70
N ARG A 12 26.54 22.51 -10.22
CA ARG A 12 28.00 22.58 -10.17
C ARG A 12 28.58 22.55 -11.58
N PRO A 13 29.31 23.58 -12.03
CA PRO A 13 30.00 23.56 -13.31
C PRO A 13 31.19 22.61 -13.26
N GLN A 14 31.49 21.95 -14.38
CA GLN A 14 32.68 21.09 -14.50
C GLN A 14 33.92 21.90 -14.93
N PRO A 15 35.14 21.46 -14.59
CA PRO A 15 36.37 22.21 -14.85
C PRO A 15 36.59 22.54 -16.33
N PHE A 16 36.20 21.64 -17.24
CA PHE A 16 36.34 21.84 -18.69
C PHE A 16 35.44 22.96 -19.24
N GLU A 17 34.36 23.31 -18.53
CA GLU A 17 33.41 24.35 -18.96
C GLU A 17 33.96 25.76 -18.83
N HIS A 18 35.08 25.95 -18.12
CA HIS A 18 35.78 27.23 -18.09
C HIS A 18 36.34 27.62 -19.47
N ARG A 19 36.57 26.64 -20.36
CA ARG A 19 37.10 26.86 -21.70
C ARG A 19 36.00 27.21 -22.73
N PHE A 20 34.74 26.92 -22.43
CA PHE A 20 33.59 27.20 -23.32
C PHE A 20 32.46 27.91 -22.54
N PRO A 21 32.43 29.25 -22.50
CA PRO A 21 31.48 30.00 -21.69
C PRO A 21 30.01 29.73 -22.07
N TYR A 22 29.72 29.42 -23.33
CA TYR A 22 28.36 29.09 -23.81
C TYR A 22 27.83 27.75 -23.27
N LEU A 23 28.70 26.82 -22.89
CA LEU A 23 28.35 25.49 -22.37
C LEU A 23 28.32 25.42 -20.85
N ARG A 24 28.68 26.52 -20.16
CA ARG A 24 28.83 26.53 -18.70
C ARG A 24 27.52 26.19 -18.00
N GLY A 25 27.56 25.12 -17.21
CA GLY A 25 26.42 24.59 -16.49
C GLY A 25 25.31 24.00 -17.36
N ARG A 26 25.45 23.84 -18.69
CA ARG A 26 24.43 23.15 -19.52
C ARG A 26 24.62 21.62 -19.46
N PHE A 27 23.69 20.85 -20.04
CA PHE A 27 23.66 19.38 -19.96
C PHE A 27 23.41 18.85 -18.54
N GLY A 28 22.39 19.40 -17.88
CA GLY A 28 21.85 18.82 -16.67
C GLY A 28 21.16 17.48 -16.95
N ILE A 29 21.31 16.51 -16.04
CA ILE A 29 20.51 15.29 -16.07
C ILE A 29 19.09 15.69 -15.69
N VAL A 30 18.16 15.54 -16.64
CA VAL A 30 16.73 15.70 -16.37
C VAL A 30 16.28 14.45 -15.65
N VAL A 31 15.94 14.59 -14.37
CA VAL A 31 15.40 13.49 -13.58
C VAL A 31 13.98 13.21 -14.10
N PRO A 32 13.71 12.04 -14.70
CA PRO A 32 12.42 11.77 -15.32
C PRO A 32 11.31 11.65 -14.28
N LEU A 33 11.62 11.05 -13.14
CA LEU A 33 10.69 10.90 -12.03
C LEU A 33 11.45 10.92 -10.71
N ASP A 34 11.02 11.77 -9.79
CA ASP A 34 11.43 11.67 -8.39
C ASP A 34 10.52 10.66 -7.67
N PHE A 35 11.11 9.49 -7.38
CA PHE A 35 10.45 8.38 -6.71
C PHE A 35 10.33 8.55 -5.19
N ILE A 36 10.95 9.58 -4.60
CA ILE A 36 11.10 9.75 -3.15
C ILE A 36 10.25 10.92 -2.64
N CYS A 37 10.36 12.11 -3.25
CA CYS A 37 9.80 13.35 -2.67
C CYS A 37 8.73 14.03 -3.53
N SER A 38 8.65 13.78 -4.84
CA SER A 38 7.70 14.47 -5.71
C SER A 38 6.25 14.06 -5.47
N LEU A 39 5.46 15.00 -4.94
CA LEU A 39 4.00 14.87 -4.74
C LEU A 39 3.19 15.72 -5.75
N SER A 40 3.84 16.33 -6.74
CA SER A 40 3.22 17.15 -7.79
C SER A 40 2.90 16.31 -9.05
N ASN A 41 1.88 16.72 -9.80
CA ASN A 41 1.45 16.08 -11.07
C ASN A 41 1.20 14.55 -11.02
N ARG A 42 0.78 14.04 -9.86
CA ARG A 42 0.60 12.60 -9.54
C ARG A 42 -0.19 11.81 -10.58
N TRP A 43 -1.35 12.32 -10.99
CA TRP A 43 -2.19 11.63 -11.96
C TRP A 43 -1.54 11.58 -13.34
N SER A 44 -0.88 12.65 -13.77
CA SER A 44 -0.15 12.69 -15.04
C SER A 44 0.94 11.62 -15.11
N TYR A 45 1.71 11.46 -14.02
CA TYR A 45 2.68 10.37 -13.92
C TYR A 45 2.02 8.99 -13.90
N GLY A 46 0.88 8.86 -13.22
CA GLY A 46 0.07 7.64 -13.23
C GLY A 46 -0.36 7.22 -14.64
N PHE A 47 -0.87 8.15 -15.44
CA PHE A 47 -1.25 7.87 -16.84
C PHE A 47 -0.03 7.66 -17.75
N ALA A 48 1.10 8.31 -17.49
CA ALA A 48 2.37 7.99 -18.18
C ALA A 48 2.80 6.54 -17.91
N PHE A 49 2.70 6.07 -16.67
CA PHE A 49 2.91 4.67 -16.32
C PHE A 49 1.88 3.74 -16.98
N GLY A 50 0.62 4.16 -17.10
CA GLY A 50 -0.41 3.41 -17.81
C GLY A 50 -0.13 3.28 -19.32
N ALA A 51 0.45 4.30 -19.95
CA ALA A 51 0.87 4.24 -21.35
C ALA A 51 2.04 3.26 -21.58
N ILE A 52 2.78 2.89 -20.55
CA ILE A 52 3.90 1.93 -20.65
C ILE A 52 3.44 0.49 -20.47
N ALA A 53 2.30 0.30 -19.81
CA ALA A 53 1.82 -1.02 -19.39
C ALA A 53 1.76 -2.07 -20.51
N PRO A 54 1.22 -1.79 -21.72
CA PRO A 54 1.17 -2.81 -22.78
C PRO A 54 2.55 -3.31 -23.21
N SER A 55 3.52 -2.41 -23.34
CA SER A 55 4.89 -2.75 -23.74
C SER A 55 5.61 -3.56 -22.65
N VAL A 56 5.32 -3.30 -21.38
CA VAL A 56 5.84 -4.10 -20.26
C VAL A 56 5.19 -5.48 -20.22
N ILE A 57 3.89 -5.58 -20.48
CA ILE A 57 3.19 -6.87 -20.56
C ILE A 57 3.71 -7.70 -21.73
N GLN A 58 3.96 -7.06 -22.88
CA GLN A 58 4.54 -7.71 -24.06
C GLN A 58 5.93 -8.28 -23.80
N LEU A 59 6.73 -7.68 -22.89
CA LEU A 59 8.04 -8.21 -22.50
C LEU A 59 7.95 -9.60 -21.85
N PHE A 60 6.81 -9.93 -21.24
CA PHE A 60 6.55 -11.26 -20.67
C PHE A 60 6.03 -12.27 -21.70
N SER A 61 5.77 -11.84 -22.93
CA SER A 61 5.36 -12.72 -24.04
C SER A 61 6.59 -13.23 -24.81
N GLU A 62 6.51 -14.46 -25.32
CA GLU A 62 7.54 -15.04 -26.18
C GLU A 62 7.69 -14.29 -27.52
N SER A 63 6.72 -13.46 -27.90
CA SER A 63 6.73 -12.70 -29.15
C SER A 63 7.69 -11.51 -29.18
N TYR A 64 8.38 -11.20 -28.08
CA TYR A 64 9.32 -10.07 -28.02
C TYR A 64 10.69 -10.37 -28.65
N THR A 65 11.09 -11.63 -28.89
CA THR A 65 12.40 -11.94 -29.48
C THR A 65 12.32 -11.92 -31.03
N PRO A 66 12.81 -10.88 -31.73
CA PRO A 66 12.78 -10.82 -33.19
C PRO A 66 13.78 -11.78 -33.85
N PHE A 67 14.78 -12.26 -33.11
CA PHE A 67 15.84 -13.13 -33.61
C PHE A 67 15.95 -14.40 -32.77
N THR A 68 16.28 -15.52 -33.43
CA THR A 68 16.50 -16.81 -32.77
C THR A 68 17.80 -16.77 -31.95
N VAL A 69 17.66 -16.65 -30.63
CA VAL A 69 18.77 -16.71 -29.67
C VAL A 69 18.72 -18.01 -28.86
N PRO A 70 19.88 -18.56 -28.44
CA PRO A 70 19.91 -19.73 -27.57
C PRO A 70 19.18 -19.47 -26.24
N ASN A 71 18.60 -20.50 -25.64
CA ASN A 71 17.68 -20.37 -24.48
C ASN A 71 18.29 -19.60 -23.29
N TRP A 72 19.59 -19.73 -23.03
CA TRP A 72 20.27 -18.97 -21.96
C TRP A 72 20.39 -17.47 -22.27
N ALA A 73 20.53 -17.11 -23.55
CA ALA A 73 20.69 -15.72 -24.00
C ALA A 73 19.35 -14.96 -24.04
N LYS A 74 18.21 -15.67 -24.07
CA LYS A 74 16.87 -15.05 -23.98
C LYS A 74 16.75 -14.12 -22.77
N VAL A 75 17.32 -14.49 -21.62
CA VAL A 75 17.31 -13.66 -20.40
C VAL A 75 17.98 -12.31 -20.63
N ILE A 76 19.12 -12.30 -21.32
CA ILE A 76 19.85 -11.06 -21.64
C ILE A 76 19.03 -10.20 -22.58
N VAL A 77 18.37 -10.80 -23.59
CA VAL A 77 17.49 -10.09 -24.52
C VAL A 77 16.31 -9.44 -23.77
N TYR A 78 15.69 -10.13 -22.81
CA TYR A 78 14.63 -9.54 -21.99
C TYR A 78 15.12 -8.37 -21.11
N VAL A 79 16.34 -8.46 -20.56
CA VAL A 79 16.94 -7.34 -19.80
C VAL A 79 17.19 -6.14 -20.70
N VAL A 80 17.76 -6.35 -21.89
CA VAL A 80 17.97 -5.30 -22.88
C VAL A 80 16.63 -4.70 -23.31
N GLY A 81 15.60 -5.53 -23.50
CA GLY A 81 14.26 -5.06 -23.84
C GLY A 81 13.59 -4.24 -22.74
N ALA A 82 13.79 -4.60 -21.47
CA ALA A 82 13.33 -3.77 -20.36
C ALA A 82 14.00 -2.37 -20.38
N ILE A 83 15.29 -2.31 -20.72
CA ILE A 83 16.04 -1.06 -20.87
C ILE A 83 15.52 -0.27 -22.09
N GLU A 84 15.29 -0.94 -23.22
CA GLU A 84 14.75 -0.33 -24.44
C GLU A 84 13.39 0.32 -24.17
N VAL A 85 12.45 -0.40 -23.54
CA VAL A 85 11.15 0.13 -23.13
C VAL A 85 11.35 1.33 -22.18
N GLY A 86 12.23 1.21 -21.20
CA GLY A 86 12.57 2.32 -20.30
C GLY A 86 13.03 3.58 -21.03
N VAL A 87 13.90 3.43 -22.03
CA VAL A 87 14.43 4.54 -22.84
C VAL A 87 13.37 5.11 -23.79
N ALA A 88 12.56 4.25 -24.42
CA ALA A 88 11.52 4.66 -25.35
C ALA A 88 10.43 5.51 -24.68
N TYR A 89 10.05 5.19 -23.45
CA TYR A 89 9.01 5.93 -22.72
C TYR A 89 9.56 7.02 -21.79
N LEU A 90 10.88 7.13 -21.63
CA LEU A 90 11.56 8.19 -20.88
C LEU A 90 11.10 9.62 -21.23
N PRO A 91 10.87 9.97 -22.52
CA PRO A 91 10.47 11.34 -22.87
C PRO A 91 9.15 11.77 -22.24
N PHE A 92 8.17 10.88 -22.04
CA PHE A 92 6.92 11.24 -21.37
C PHE A 92 7.15 11.77 -19.96
N PHE A 93 8.00 11.08 -19.19
CA PHE A 93 8.35 11.48 -17.84
C PHE A 93 9.20 12.74 -17.80
N ALA A 94 10.24 12.80 -18.64
CA ALA A 94 11.12 13.96 -18.71
C ALA A 94 10.35 15.25 -19.08
N CYS A 95 9.42 15.18 -20.03
CA CYS A 95 8.59 16.32 -20.41
C CYS A 95 7.63 16.78 -19.29
N LEU A 96 7.20 15.88 -18.40
CA LEU A 96 6.35 16.22 -17.25
C LEU A 96 7.15 16.81 -16.09
N SER A 97 8.43 16.47 -15.96
CA SER A 97 9.28 16.89 -14.84
C SER A 97 10.09 18.16 -15.12
N THR A 98 10.25 18.57 -16.37
CA THR A 98 11.10 19.72 -16.72
C THR A 98 10.61 21.03 -16.11
N PRO A 99 11.52 21.89 -15.60
CA PRO A 99 11.15 23.22 -15.09
C PRO A 99 10.64 24.12 -16.22
N ASN A 100 11.18 23.97 -17.44
CA ASN A 100 10.76 24.75 -18.60
C ASN A 100 9.48 24.18 -19.21
N ARG A 101 8.34 24.57 -18.64
CA ARG A 101 7.00 24.05 -18.97
C ARG A 101 6.62 24.17 -20.44
N ILE A 102 7.02 25.25 -21.13
CA ILE A 102 6.68 25.45 -22.55
C ILE A 102 7.38 24.40 -23.42
N LEU A 103 8.71 24.28 -23.31
CA LEU A 103 9.49 23.34 -24.09
C LEU A 103 9.11 21.88 -23.77
N GLY A 104 8.97 21.55 -22.48
CA GLY A 104 8.52 20.23 -22.05
C GLY A 104 7.12 19.89 -22.58
N GLY A 105 6.20 20.86 -22.54
CA GLY A 105 4.85 20.74 -23.06
C GLY A 105 4.80 20.47 -24.57
N VAL A 106 5.51 21.27 -25.38
CA VAL A 106 5.52 21.14 -26.84
C VAL A 106 6.16 19.82 -27.27
N LEU A 107 7.32 19.47 -26.71
CA LEU A 107 7.99 18.20 -27.02
C LEU A 107 7.15 17.00 -26.56
N GLY A 108 6.53 17.10 -25.39
CA GLY A 108 5.63 16.08 -24.85
C GLY A 108 4.40 15.87 -25.74
N LEU A 109 3.78 16.96 -26.21
CA LEU A 109 2.62 16.93 -27.10
C LEU A 109 2.94 16.28 -28.45
N LEU A 110 4.06 16.67 -29.08
CA LEU A 110 4.49 16.07 -30.35
C LEU A 110 4.76 14.58 -30.19
N TYR A 111 5.42 14.19 -29.10
CA TYR A 111 5.76 12.80 -28.85
C TYR A 111 4.52 11.94 -28.55
N THR A 112 3.58 12.41 -27.71
CA THR A 112 2.33 11.68 -27.46
C THR A 112 1.46 11.57 -28.70
N LEU A 113 1.39 12.63 -29.51
CA LEU A 113 0.63 12.64 -30.75
C LEU A 113 1.18 11.63 -31.76
N MET A 114 2.50 11.57 -31.94
CA MET A 114 3.15 10.56 -32.80
C MET A 114 2.83 9.13 -32.35
N TRP A 115 2.98 8.84 -31.05
CA TRP A 115 2.63 7.52 -30.50
C TRP A 115 1.16 7.16 -30.71
N LEU A 116 0.26 8.14 -30.54
CA LEU A 116 -1.18 7.95 -30.73
C LEU A 116 -1.49 7.63 -32.20
N ILE A 117 -0.95 8.40 -33.14
CA ILE A 117 -1.18 8.21 -34.59
C ILE A 117 -0.67 6.84 -35.05
N VAL A 118 0.58 6.50 -34.71
CA VAL A 118 1.18 5.21 -35.12
C VAL A 118 0.40 4.03 -34.56
N ARG A 119 0.01 4.07 -33.28
CA ARG A 119 -0.74 2.98 -32.64
C ARG A 119 -2.19 2.89 -33.10
N LEU A 120 -2.82 4.02 -33.42
CA LEU A 120 -4.16 4.03 -34.00
C LEU A 120 -4.12 3.46 -35.43
N TYR A 121 -3.12 3.83 -36.23
CA TYR A 121 -2.92 3.29 -37.57
C TYR A 121 -2.69 1.77 -37.57
N ASP A 122 -1.85 1.26 -36.66
CA ASP A 122 -1.61 -0.19 -36.48
C ASP A 122 -2.90 -0.94 -36.09
N THR A 123 -3.68 -0.38 -35.16
CA THR A 123 -4.96 -0.97 -34.73
C THR A 123 -5.99 -1.00 -35.86
N ILE A 124 -6.08 0.06 -36.67
CA ILE A 124 -7.03 0.14 -37.80
C ILE A 124 -6.60 -0.79 -38.94
N SER A 125 -5.29 -0.89 -39.22
CA SER A 125 -4.77 -1.68 -40.34
C SER A 125 -4.89 -3.18 -40.10
N CYS A 126 -4.82 -3.63 -38.85
CA CYS A 126 -4.92 -5.05 -38.49
C CYS A 126 -5.74 -5.23 -37.20
N PRO A 127 -7.07 -5.15 -37.28
CA PRO A 127 -7.95 -5.15 -36.10
C PRO A 127 -8.20 -6.57 -35.56
N SER A 128 -8.08 -7.59 -36.41
CA SER A 128 -8.49 -8.97 -36.12
C SER A 128 -7.45 -9.75 -35.31
N GLY A 129 -7.93 -10.34 -34.21
CA GLY A 129 -7.27 -11.44 -33.52
C GLY A 129 -8.08 -12.72 -33.69
N ARG A 130 -7.45 -13.87 -33.42
CA ARG A 130 -8.06 -15.19 -33.68
C ARG A 130 -9.08 -15.61 -32.62
N ILE A 131 -9.12 -14.97 -31.45
CA ILE A 131 -9.80 -15.49 -30.27
C ILE A 131 -10.92 -14.55 -29.78
N LEU A 132 -10.70 -13.23 -29.74
CA LEU A 132 -11.69 -12.25 -29.25
C LEU A 132 -12.47 -11.54 -30.38
N GLY A 133 -12.32 -12.03 -31.61
CA GLY A 133 -13.01 -11.53 -32.79
C GLY A 133 -12.34 -10.34 -33.48
N HIS A 134 -13.13 -9.59 -34.27
CA HIS A 134 -12.63 -8.56 -35.18
C HIS A 134 -12.06 -7.32 -34.48
N HIS A 135 -12.29 -7.13 -33.18
CA HIS A 135 -11.87 -5.95 -32.40
C HIS A 135 -10.93 -6.29 -31.24
N GLU A 136 -10.30 -7.48 -31.25
CA GLU A 136 -9.47 -7.99 -30.15
C GLU A 136 -8.37 -7.00 -29.73
N LYS A 137 -7.60 -6.49 -30.70
CA LYS A 137 -6.52 -5.54 -30.39
C LYS A 137 -7.04 -4.24 -29.77
N LEU A 138 -8.18 -3.74 -30.25
CA LEU A 138 -8.78 -2.51 -29.72
C LEU A 138 -9.22 -2.70 -28.26
N ILE A 139 -9.84 -3.84 -27.94
CA ILE A 139 -10.28 -4.17 -26.57
C ILE A 139 -9.07 -4.22 -25.63
N ILE A 140 -8.01 -4.92 -26.02
CA ILE A 140 -6.79 -5.05 -25.20
C ILE A 140 -6.09 -3.68 -24.99
N LEU A 141 -5.99 -2.87 -26.05
CA LEU A 141 -5.26 -1.59 -26.01
C LEU A 141 -6.10 -0.37 -25.57
N TRP A 142 -7.40 -0.51 -25.34
CA TRP A 142 -8.25 0.64 -24.94
C TRP A 142 -7.72 1.41 -23.71
N PRO A 143 -7.26 0.77 -22.61
CA PRO A 143 -6.69 1.49 -21.47
C PRO A 143 -5.46 2.33 -21.85
N PHE A 144 -4.67 1.86 -22.81
CA PHE A 144 -3.50 2.57 -23.32
C PHE A 144 -3.89 3.82 -24.12
N PHE A 145 -4.89 3.71 -25.00
CA PHE A 145 -5.41 4.87 -25.73
C PHE A 145 -5.99 5.93 -24.78
N LEU A 146 -6.70 5.51 -23.75
CA LEU A 146 -7.21 6.41 -22.70
C LEU A 146 -6.07 7.14 -21.99
N CYS A 147 -4.99 6.44 -21.63
CA CYS A 147 -3.82 7.04 -21.00
C CYS A 147 -3.11 8.05 -21.93
N LEU A 148 -2.94 7.71 -23.21
CA LEU A 148 -2.33 8.62 -24.19
C LEU A 148 -3.18 9.87 -24.43
N PHE A 149 -4.51 9.71 -24.57
CA PHE A 149 -5.42 10.84 -24.74
C PHE A 149 -5.37 11.78 -23.53
N PHE A 150 -5.37 11.24 -22.31
CA PHE A 150 -5.23 12.04 -21.10
C PHE A 150 -3.91 12.82 -21.08
N LEU A 151 -2.79 12.18 -21.46
CA LEU A 151 -1.49 12.85 -21.54
C LEU A 151 -1.48 13.96 -22.59
N LEU A 152 -2.10 13.74 -23.76
CA LEU A 152 -2.25 14.74 -24.80
C LEU A 152 -2.95 16.00 -24.26
N VAL A 153 -4.13 15.84 -23.66
CA VAL A 153 -4.90 16.93 -23.03
C VAL A 153 -4.07 17.62 -21.95
N ARG A 154 -3.32 16.85 -21.15
CA ARG A 154 -2.47 17.39 -20.09
C ARG A 154 -1.34 18.25 -20.65
N PHE A 155 -0.66 17.82 -21.72
CA PHE A 155 0.41 18.61 -22.32
C PHE A 155 -0.13 19.91 -22.92
N VAL A 156 -1.30 19.89 -23.57
CA VAL A 156 -2.00 21.11 -24.02
C VAL A 156 -2.27 22.04 -22.83
N TYR A 157 -2.79 21.51 -21.72
CA TYR A 157 -3.03 22.30 -20.52
C TYR A 157 -1.74 22.89 -19.93
N ILE A 158 -0.63 22.14 -19.91
CA ILE A 158 0.66 22.64 -19.42
C ILE A 158 1.15 23.80 -20.29
N ILE A 159 1.01 23.70 -21.62
CA ILE A 159 1.36 24.78 -22.56
C ILE A 159 0.49 26.01 -22.29
N VAL A 160 -0.84 25.85 -22.21
CA VAL A 160 -1.77 26.95 -21.95
C VAL A 160 -1.49 27.63 -20.61
N LYS A 161 -1.25 26.85 -19.53
CA LYS A 161 -0.89 27.40 -18.21
C LYS A 161 0.46 28.13 -18.28
N ALA A 162 1.45 27.57 -18.97
CA ALA A 162 2.76 28.20 -19.11
C ALA A 162 2.70 29.52 -19.89
N VAL A 163 1.92 29.58 -20.97
CA VAL A 163 1.67 30.81 -21.73
C VAL A 163 0.93 31.85 -20.88
N ARG A 164 -0.10 31.43 -20.14
CA ARG A 164 -0.84 32.33 -19.23
C ARG A 164 0.05 32.93 -18.13
N ILE A 165 0.94 32.14 -17.55
CA ILE A 165 1.92 32.61 -16.55
C ILE A 165 2.95 33.55 -17.19
N HIS A 166 3.43 33.22 -18.41
CA HIS A 166 4.34 34.09 -19.13
C HIS A 166 3.71 35.45 -19.48
N LEU A 167 2.40 35.46 -19.75
CA LEU A 167 1.55 36.64 -19.93
C LEU A 167 1.15 37.31 -18.60
N GLN A 168 1.70 36.88 -17.45
CA GLN A 168 1.43 37.40 -16.10
C GLN A 168 -0.04 37.38 -15.64
N LEU A 169 -0.90 36.60 -16.31
CA LEU A 169 -2.32 36.49 -15.97
C LEU A 169 -2.57 35.59 -14.74
N GLN A 170 -1.55 34.89 -14.23
CA GLN A 170 -1.66 33.99 -13.07
C GLN A 170 -0.32 33.84 -12.34
N PRO A 171 -0.28 33.82 -10.98
CA PRO A 171 0.94 33.58 -10.22
C PRO A 171 1.45 32.14 -10.38
N ASP A 172 2.77 31.94 -10.19
CA ASP A 172 3.44 30.64 -10.42
C ASP A 172 3.32 29.70 -9.20
N GLU A 173 2.23 28.92 -9.15
CA GLU A 173 1.83 28.14 -7.97
C GLU A 173 2.60 26.80 -7.74
N SER A 174 3.39 26.28 -8.68
CA SER A 174 3.65 24.81 -8.67
C SER A 174 4.60 24.27 -7.59
N GLU A 175 5.53 25.07 -7.07
CA GLU A 175 6.42 24.64 -5.97
C GLU A 175 5.91 25.09 -4.60
N GLU A 176 5.20 26.22 -4.55
CA GLU A 176 4.61 26.77 -3.33
C GLU A 176 3.48 25.89 -2.79
N ASP A 177 2.66 25.27 -3.65
CA ASP A 177 1.56 24.37 -3.28
C ASP A 177 2.00 23.09 -2.53
N LEU A 178 3.20 22.59 -2.84
CA LEU A 178 3.75 21.40 -2.20
C LEU A 178 4.19 21.73 -0.76
N GLN A 179 4.91 22.84 -0.61
CA GLN A 179 5.38 23.33 0.66
C GLN A 179 4.20 23.70 1.56
N PHE A 180 3.19 24.38 1.01
CA PHE A 180 1.99 24.78 1.71
C PHE A 180 1.23 23.61 2.35
N HIS A 181 1.16 22.47 1.66
CA HIS A 181 0.49 21.27 2.17
C HIS A 181 1.16 20.67 3.41
N GLN A 182 2.50 20.56 3.39
CA GLN A 182 3.27 20.05 4.51
C GLN A 182 3.18 21.01 5.71
N PHE A 183 3.26 22.32 5.47
CA PHE A 183 3.08 23.33 6.51
C PHE A 183 1.68 23.26 7.14
N ARG A 184 0.62 23.09 6.34
CA ARG A 184 -0.76 22.97 6.84
C ARG A 184 -0.95 21.74 7.73
N TYR A 185 -0.27 20.63 7.41
CA TYR A 185 -0.25 19.45 8.25
C TYR A 185 0.38 19.76 9.62
N VAL A 186 1.56 20.38 9.65
CA VAL A 186 2.22 20.77 10.91
C VAL A 186 1.39 21.78 11.71
N GLN A 187 0.78 22.76 11.03
CA GLN A 187 -0.11 23.72 11.66
C GLN A 187 -1.30 23.01 12.32
N THR A 188 -1.85 21.98 11.68
CA THR A 188 -2.92 21.15 12.24
C THR A 188 -2.47 20.35 13.45
N LEU A 189 -1.23 19.85 13.46
CA LEU A 189 -0.66 19.15 14.62
C LEU A 189 -0.46 20.06 15.84
N LEU A 190 -0.15 21.34 15.63
CA LEU A 190 0.05 22.32 16.71
C LEU A 190 -1.26 22.94 17.21
N LYS A 191 -2.37 22.80 16.46
CA LYS A 191 -3.69 23.23 16.92
C LYS A 191 -4.18 22.33 18.05
N ARG A 192 -4.93 22.90 18.99
CA ARG A 192 -5.59 22.15 20.05
C ARG A 192 -6.55 21.13 19.40
N PRO A 193 -6.53 19.85 19.80
CA PRO A 193 -7.49 18.89 19.28
C PRO A 193 -8.91 19.35 19.62
N PRO A 194 -9.88 19.19 18.70
CA PRO A 194 -11.27 19.54 18.97
C PRO A 194 -11.81 18.70 20.14
N GLU A 195 -12.61 19.31 21.01
CA GLU A 195 -13.15 18.69 22.23
C GLU A 195 -14.10 17.52 21.94
N ARG A 196 -14.66 17.47 20.73
CA ARG A 196 -15.46 16.34 20.24
C ARG A 196 -14.81 15.74 18.99
N PRO A 197 -14.61 14.41 18.94
CA PRO A 197 -14.20 13.76 17.70
C PRO A 197 -15.31 13.93 16.66
N GLU A 198 -14.94 14.31 15.43
CA GLU A 198 -15.90 14.40 14.31
C GLU A 198 -16.69 13.09 14.16
N GLU A 199 -18.02 13.19 14.09
CA GLU A 199 -18.86 12.06 13.73
C GLU A 199 -18.59 11.68 12.27
N LYS A 200 -17.95 10.53 12.07
CA LYS A 200 -17.63 10.02 10.74
C LYS A 200 -18.78 9.15 10.23
N SER A 201 -19.24 9.44 9.01
CA SER A 201 -20.13 8.55 8.25
C SER A 201 -19.56 7.11 8.18
N TRP A 202 -20.45 6.11 8.11
CA TRP A 202 -20.10 4.69 8.02
C TRP A 202 -19.06 4.42 6.92
N PHE A 203 -19.21 5.05 5.74
CA PHE A 203 -18.28 4.89 4.62
C PHE A 203 -16.88 5.42 4.95
N ARG A 204 -16.80 6.59 5.58
CA ARG A 204 -15.53 7.20 6.01
C ARG A 204 -14.86 6.39 7.13
N ARG A 205 -15.65 5.71 7.97
CA ARG A 205 -15.17 4.87 9.08
C ARG A 205 -14.69 3.49 8.61
N LYS A 206 -15.35 2.88 7.62
CA LYS A 206 -15.11 1.48 7.21
C LYS A 206 -14.31 1.36 5.91
N VAL A 207 -14.56 2.22 4.93
CA VAL A 207 -14.04 2.08 3.56
C VAL A 207 -12.82 2.98 3.33
N TYR A 208 -12.99 4.30 3.45
CA TYR A 208 -11.90 5.23 3.16
C TYR A 208 -12.04 6.59 3.85
N ASP A 209 -11.07 6.92 4.69
CA ASP A 209 -10.97 8.24 5.32
C ASP A 209 -10.15 9.19 4.44
N TRP A 210 -10.83 10.12 3.78
CA TRP A 210 -10.20 11.21 3.03
C TRP A 210 -9.45 12.12 4.00
N ASP A 211 -8.12 12.16 3.88
CA ASP A 211 -7.28 13.13 4.58
C ASP A 211 -6.76 14.17 3.58
N PRO A 212 -7.21 15.43 3.66
CA PRO A 212 -6.71 16.50 2.79
C PRO A 212 -5.21 16.78 3.03
N HIS A 213 -4.66 16.42 4.19
CA HIS A 213 -3.26 16.66 4.56
C HIS A 213 -2.32 15.48 4.23
N PHE A 214 -2.78 14.49 3.45
CA PHE A 214 -1.94 13.39 3.01
C PHE A 214 -1.94 13.26 1.49
N LYS A 215 -0.76 13.27 0.87
CA LYS A 215 -0.56 13.02 -0.56
C LYS A 215 0.22 11.72 -0.75
N PHE A 216 -0.26 10.84 -1.62
CA PHE A 216 0.51 9.65 -2.03
C PHE A 216 1.67 10.04 -2.96
N PRO A 217 2.83 9.36 -2.87
CA PRO A 217 3.93 9.55 -3.80
C PRO A 217 3.56 9.05 -5.20
N ASN A 218 4.19 9.63 -6.23
CA ASN A 218 3.98 9.29 -7.64
C ASN A 218 4.16 7.78 -7.91
N ARG A 219 5.16 7.18 -7.26
CA ARG A 219 5.47 5.75 -7.33
C ARG A 219 4.26 4.87 -6.99
N MET A 220 3.59 5.14 -5.87
CA MET A 220 2.46 4.33 -5.41
C MET A 220 1.26 4.40 -6.36
N ILE A 221 0.98 5.59 -6.90
CA ILE A 221 -0.11 5.79 -7.87
C ILE A 221 0.24 5.09 -9.19
N GLY A 222 1.47 5.25 -9.68
CA GLY A 222 1.96 4.56 -10.88
C GLY A 222 1.85 3.04 -10.77
N THR A 223 2.28 2.47 -9.64
CA THR A 223 2.18 1.01 -9.40
C THR A 223 0.74 0.53 -9.35
N SER A 224 -0.17 1.31 -8.76
CA SER A 224 -1.59 0.94 -8.73
C SER A 224 -2.23 0.99 -10.11
N ILE A 225 -1.91 2.00 -10.94
CA ILE A 225 -2.45 2.08 -12.30
C ILE A 225 -1.91 0.96 -13.18
N ILE A 226 -0.60 0.69 -13.14
CA ILE A 226 -0.02 -0.43 -13.90
C ILE A 226 -0.58 -1.77 -13.42
N SER A 227 -0.72 -1.99 -12.11
CA SER A 227 -1.31 -3.24 -11.62
C SER A 227 -2.78 -3.39 -12.05
N LEU A 228 -3.58 -2.31 -12.08
CA LEU A 228 -4.95 -2.37 -12.57
C LEU A 228 -5.04 -2.67 -14.08
N ILE A 229 -4.20 -2.02 -14.89
CA ILE A 229 -4.13 -2.30 -16.34
C ILE A 229 -3.61 -3.73 -16.58
N GLY A 230 -2.58 -4.14 -15.84
CA GLY A 230 -2.03 -5.50 -15.89
C GLY A 230 -3.06 -6.55 -15.50
N LEU A 231 -3.82 -6.32 -14.43
CA LEU A 231 -4.93 -7.19 -14.02
C LEU A 231 -5.98 -7.27 -15.13
N TYR A 232 -6.38 -6.14 -15.72
CA TYR A 232 -7.30 -6.13 -16.86
C TYR A 232 -6.79 -7.00 -18.02
N THR A 233 -5.54 -6.81 -18.44
CA THR A 233 -4.96 -7.62 -19.53
C THR A 233 -4.85 -9.09 -19.19
N MET A 234 -4.48 -9.44 -17.94
CA MET A 234 -4.40 -10.82 -17.49
C MET A 234 -5.78 -11.48 -17.45
N THR A 235 -6.82 -10.74 -17.11
CA THR A 235 -8.19 -11.27 -17.05
C THR A 235 -8.78 -11.51 -18.42
N LEU A 236 -8.45 -10.66 -19.39
CA LEU A 236 -8.80 -10.90 -20.80
C LEU A 236 -8.04 -12.10 -21.36
N ALA A 237 -6.75 -12.24 -21.02
CA ALA A 237 -5.95 -13.38 -21.42
C ALA A 237 -6.44 -14.69 -20.79
N ASP A 238 -6.84 -14.65 -19.51
CA ASP A 238 -7.47 -15.79 -18.81
C ASP A 238 -8.81 -16.18 -19.47
N TYR A 239 -9.64 -15.19 -19.79
CA TYR A 239 -10.90 -15.42 -20.50
C TYR A 239 -10.67 -16.04 -21.88
N SER A 240 -9.78 -15.47 -22.70
CA SER A 240 -9.50 -15.95 -24.06
C SER A 240 -8.86 -17.35 -24.07
N LEU A 241 -7.94 -17.61 -23.14
CA LEU A 241 -7.35 -18.94 -22.96
C LEU A 241 -8.40 -19.94 -22.51
N SER A 242 -9.25 -19.56 -21.55
CA SER A 242 -10.30 -20.45 -21.04
C SER A 242 -11.29 -20.83 -22.15
N ASP A 243 -11.73 -19.87 -22.96
CA ASP A 243 -12.67 -20.11 -24.05
C ASP A 243 -12.08 -21.07 -25.08
N TYR A 244 -10.83 -20.84 -25.50
CA TYR A 244 -10.10 -21.75 -26.38
C TYR A 244 -9.98 -23.18 -25.80
N THR A 245 -9.68 -23.30 -24.50
CA THR A 245 -9.57 -24.61 -23.85
C THR A 245 -10.91 -25.34 -23.74
N PHE A 246 -12.00 -24.62 -23.45
CA PHE A 246 -13.35 -25.19 -23.39
C PHE A 246 -13.86 -25.57 -24.79
N ASP A 247 -13.57 -24.78 -25.83
CA ASP A 247 -13.90 -25.13 -27.22
C ASP A 247 -13.16 -26.39 -27.67
N LYS A 248 -11.89 -26.55 -27.29
CA LYS A 248 -11.13 -27.79 -27.53
C LYS A 248 -11.71 -28.98 -26.76
N LEU A 249 -12.17 -28.75 -25.52
CA LEU A 249 -12.84 -29.78 -24.73
C LEU A 249 -14.17 -30.21 -25.39
N ASP A 250 -14.94 -29.26 -25.93
CA ASP A 250 -16.19 -29.53 -26.65
C ASP A 250 -15.92 -30.26 -27.98
N ALA A 251 -14.84 -29.93 -28.70
CA ALA A 251 -14.42 -30.68 -29.89
C ALA A 251 -14.02 -32.13 -29.55
N LEU A 252 -13.28 -32.35 -28.45
CA LEU A 252 -12.92 -33.68 -27.97
C LEU A 252 -14.17 -34.48 -27.56
N LYS A 253 -15.11 -33.84 -26.87
CA LYS A 253 -16.42 -34.42 -26.54
C LYS A 253 -17.17 -34.86 -27.79
N ASN A 254 -17.22 -34.04 -28.83
CA ASN A 254 -17.93 -34.37 -30.07
C ASN A 254 -17.28 -35.55 -30.79
N SER A 255 -15.95 -35.59 -30.85
CA SER A 255 -15.21 -36.74 -31.39
C SER A 255 -15.48 -38.02 -30.59
N LEU A 256 -15.56 -37.93 -29.27
CA LEU A 256 -15.89 -39.07 -28.42
C LEU A 256 -17.33 -39.56 -28.63
N ALA A 257 -18.28 -38.65 -28.85
CA ALA A 257 -19.67 -38.99 -29.16
C ALA A 257 -19.79 -39.69 -30.52
N GLU A 258 -19.02 -39.26 -31.52
CA GLU A 258 -18.95 -39.90 -32.83
C GLU A 258 -18.38 -41.33 -32.73
N ILE A 259 -17.27 -41.52 -32.00
CA ILE A 259 -16.70 -42.84 -31.74
C ILE A 259 -17.70 -43.75 -31.02
N ALA A 260 -18.38 -43.24 -29.97
CA ALA A 260 -19.39 -44.01 -29.26
C ALA A 260 -20.57 -44.43 -30.14
N SER A 261 -20.99 -43.58 -31.08
CA SER A 261 -22.04 -43.91 -32.04
C SER A 261 -21.63 -44.96 -33.08
N SER A 262 -20.33 -45.04 -33.40
CA SER A 262 -19.77 -46.04 -34.32
C SER A 262 -19.65 -47.44 -33.69
N CYS A 263 -19.55 -47.51 -32.35
CA CYS A 263 -19.48 -48.78 -31.63
C CYS A 263 -20.89 -49.27 -31.26
N ASN A 264 -21.38 -50.29 -31.97
CA ASN A 264 -22.76 -50.81 -31.89
C ASN A 264 -23.12 -51.52 -30.56
N GLU A 265 -22.23 -51.54 -29.57
CA GLU A 265 -22.52 -52.09 -28.24
C GLU A 265 -23.10 -51.01 -27.31
N THR A 266 -24.33 -51.24 -26.84
CA THR A 266 -25.06 -50.34 -25.93
C THR A 266 -24.41 -50.19 -24.55
N ASN A 267 -23.49 -51.08 -24.18
CA ASN A 267 -22.78 -51.10 -22.89
C ASN A 267 -21.32 -50.62 -22.96
N ASN A 268 -20.97 -49.79 -23.95
CA ASN A 268 -19.63 -49.23 -24.03
C ASN A 268 -19.37 -48.19 -22.93
N VAL A 269 -18.16 -48.26 -22.35
CA VAL A 269 -17.67 -47.31 -21.32
C VAL A 269 -17.83 -45.86 -21.79
N PHE A 270 -17.66 -45.61 -23.09
CA PHE A 270 -17.80 -44.29 -23.71
C PHE A 270 -19.21 -43.72 -23.61
N THR A 271 -20.25 -44.54 -23.79
CA THR A 271 -21.65 -44.12 -23.71
C THR A 271 -22.02 -43.66 -22.29
N SER A 272 -21.41 -44.26 -21.26
CA SER A 272 -21.56 -43.85 -19.87
C SER A 272 -20.74 -42.60 -19.49
N LEU A 273 -19.66 -42.31 -20.24
CA LEU A 273 -18.75 -41.20 -19.97
C LEU A 273 -19.24 -39.87 -20.57
N ILE A 274 -19.90 -39.91 -21.73
CA ILE A 274 -20.46 -38.72 -22.42
C ILE A 274 -21.33 -37.84 -21.51
N PRO A 275 -22.36 -38.35 -20.79
CA PRO A 275 -23.20 -37.50 -19.95
C PRO A 275 -22.42 -36.90 -18.77
N ARG A 276 -21.43 -37.61 -18.23
CA ARG A 276 -20.55 -37.10 -17.16
C ARG A 276 -19.63 -35.98 -17.66
N MET A 277 -19.07 -36.15 -18.86
CA MET A 277 -18.25 -35.12 -19.49
C MET A 277 -19.07 -33.88 -19.86
N ASN A 278 -20.33 -34.06 -20.28
CA ASN A 278 -21.26 -32.96 -20.54
C ASN A 278 -21.55 -32.16 -19.26
N GLU A 279 -21.89 -32.85 -18.18
CA GLU A 279 -22.15 -32.22 -16.89
C GLU A 279 -20.89 -31.49 -16.37
N PHE A 280 -19.72 -32.12 -16.49
CA PHE A 280 -18.45 -31.51 -16.09
C PHE A 280 -18.08 -30.28 -16.92
N SER A 281 -18.13 -30.34 -18.25
CA SER A 281 -17.80 -29.20 -19.12
C SER A 281 -18.70 -28.00 -18.81
N PHE A 282 -20.00 -28.24 -18.66
CA PHE A 282 -20.97 -27.19 -18.35
C PHE A 282 -20.74 -26.55 -16.96
N VAL A 283 -20.53 -27.38 -15.94
CA VAL A 283 -20.25 -26.90 -14.57
C VAL A 283 -18.91 -26.17 -14.53
N ALA A 284 -17.86 -26.75 -15.10
CA ALA A 284 -16.52 -26.16 -15.12
C ALA A 284 -16.51 -24.81 -15.83
N ARG A 285 -17.15 -24.67 -17.00
CA ARG A 285 -17.20 -23.38 -17.72
C ARG A 285 -17.90 -22.29 -16.92
N ARG A 286 -19.03 -22.61 -16.28
CA ARG A 286 -19.77 -21.66 -15.42
C ARG A 286 -19.02 -21.29 -14.15
N SER A 287 -18.44 -22.30 -13.49
CA SER A 287 -17.63 -22.09 -12.28
C SER A 287 -16.40 -21.24 -12.58
N TRP A 288 -15.71 -21.48 -13.71
CA TRP A 288 -14.55 -20.70 -14.14
C TRP A 288 -14.92 -19.23 -14.34
N LEU A 289 -15.98 -18.93 -15.10
CA LEU A 289 -16.44 -17.54 -15.30
C LEU A 289 -16.82 -16.85 -13.99
N ALA A 290 -17.53 -17.53 -13.10
CA ALA A 290 -17.90 -16.99 -11.79
C ALA A 290 -16.66 -16.68 -10.93
N THR A 291 -15.66 -17.56 -10.96
CA THR A 291 -14.43 -17.39 -10.18
C THR A 291 -13.52 -16.33 -10.78
N THR A 292 -13.49 -16.15 -12.10
CA THR A 292 -12.79 -15.02 -12.74
C THR A 292 -13.38 -13.70 -12.23
N ILE A 293 -14.70 -13.54 -12.21
CA ILE A 293 -15.36 -12.31 -11.71
C ILE A 293 -15.05 -12.07 -10.23
N PHE A 294 -15.10 -13.11 -9.38
CA PHE A 294 -14.84 -12.96 -7.96
C PHE A 294 -13.34 -12.68 -7.66
N SER A 295 -12.43 -13.35 -8.36
CA SER A 295 -10.99 -13.15 -8.22
C SER A 295 -10.56 -11.76 -8.69
N THR A 296 -11.14 -11.26 -9.78
CA THR A 296 -10.89 -9.89 -10.25
C THR A 296 -11.36 -8.85 -9.27
N LEU A 297 -12.59 -8.96 -8.77
CA LEU A 297 -13.13 -8.04 -7.76
C LEU A 297 -12.28 -8.04 -6.48
N THR A 298 -11.83 -9.22 -6.05
CA THR A 298 -10.93 -9.38 -4.91
C THR A 298 -9.60 -8.68 -5.14
N SER A 299 -8.98 -8.90 -6.30
CA SER A 299 -7.68 -8.32 -6.68
C SER A 299 -7.74 -6.79 -6.78
N VAL A 300 -8.80 -6.25 -7.40
CA VAL A 300 -9.05 -4.79 -7.46
C VAL A 300 -9.26 -4.21 -6.06
N THR A 301 -10.02 -4.89 -5.20
CA THR A 301 -10.20 -4.46 -3.81
C THR A 301 -8.87 -4.42 -3.06
N TYR A 302 -7.97 -5.39 -3.32
CA TYR A 302 -6.66 -5.44 -2.72
C TYR A 302 -5.73 -4.32 -3.17
N THR A 303 -5.72 -3.95 -4.46
CA THR A 303 -4.90 -2.82 -4.93
C THR A 303 -5.29 -1.50 -4.24
N PHE A 304 -6.59 -1.24 -4.07
CA PHE A 304 -7.05 -0.08 -3.31
C PHE A 304 -6.74 -0.20 -1.81
N HIS A 305 -6.93 -1.38 -1.23
CA HIS A 305 -6.66 -1.60 0.19
C HIS A 305 -5.17 -1.40 0.54
N VAL A 306 -4.24 -1.78 -0.35
CA VAL A 306 -2.80 -1.53 -0.17
C VAL A 306 -2.50 -0.03 -0.05
N LEU A 307 -3.18 0.83 -0.82
CA LEU A 307 -3.04 2.29 -0.69
C LEU A 307 -3.53 2.81 0.68
N VAL A 308 -4.63 2.25 1.19
CA VAL A 308 -5.15 2.60 2.52
C VAL A 308 -4.17 2.16 3.61
N CYS A 309 -3.64 0.94 3.50
CA CYS A 309 -2.62 0.41 4.39
C CYS A 309 -1.35 1.26 4.39
N TYR A 310 -0.85 1.64 3.21
CA TYR A 310 0.31 2.51 3.06
C TYR A 310 0.14 3.80 3.86
N ARG A 311 -0.98 4.51 3.66
CA ARG A 311 -1.29 5.75 4.40
C ARG A 311 -1.31 5.52 5.91
N LYS A 312 -1.99 4.45 6.35
CA LYS A 312 -2.14 4.14 7.77
C LYS A 312 -0.80 3.82 8.43
N HIS A 313 0.04 3.02 7.76
CA HIS A 313 1.35 2.62 8.25
C HIS A 313 2.31 3.82 8.27
N LEU A 314 2.33 4.63 7.22
CA LEU A 314 3.20 5.81 7.14
C LEU A 314 2.85 6.84 8.23
N LYS A 315 1.57 7.11 8.47
CA LYS A 315 1.13 8.01 9.57
C LYS A 315 1.47 7.49 10.96
N ARG A 316 1.33 6.17 11.19
CA ARG A 316 1.77 5.55 12.46
C ARG A 316 3.27 5.72 12.66
N LEU A 317 4.03 5.57 11.58
CA LEU A 317 5.47 5.75 11.60
C LEU A 317 5.86 7.22 11.81
N TRP A 318 5.17 8.19 11.22
CA TRP A 318 5.34 9.63 11.54
C TRP A 318 5.13 9.95 13.02
N ARG A 319 4.22 9.25 13.70
CA ARG A 319 4.01 9.36 15.16
C ARG A 319 5.07 8.63 15.98
N GLY A 320 5.99 7.89 15.36
CA GLY A 320 6.97 7.05 16.04
C GLY A 320 6.40 5.75 16.62
N GLN A 321 5.15 5.39 16.30
CA GLN A 321 4.53 4.16 16.78
C GLN A 321 4.99 2.97 15.94
N LYS A 322 5.93 2.18 16.47
CA LYS A 322 6.49 1.01 15.79
C LYS A 322 5.84 -0.33 16.17
N THR A 323 4.95 -0.34 17.17
CA THR A 323 4.33 -1.56 17.73
C THR A 323 3.53 -2.41 16.74
N PHE A 324 3.18 -1.87 15.56
CA PHE A 324 2.51 -2.63 14.50
C PHE A 324 3.48 -3.47 13.67
N LEU A 325 4.78 -3.24 13.81
CA LEU A 325 5.83 -3.97 13.11
C LEU A 325 6.46 -5.00 14.06
N PRO A 326 7.03 -6.09 13.52
CA PRO A 326 7.80 -7.02 14.32
C PRO A 326 9.07 -6.35 14.87
N GLU A 327 9.51 -6.77 16.05
CA GLU A 327 10.65 -6.14 16.75
C GLU A 327 11.94 -6.17 15.93
N LYS A 328 12.18 -7.27 15.20
CA LYS A 328 13.33 -7.41 14.29
C LYS A 328 13.39 -6.33 13.20
N PHE A 329 12.24 -5.77 12.83
CA PHE A 329 12.11 -4.76 11.78
C PHE A 329 12.06 -3.32 12.33
N HIS A 330 12.24 -3.10 13.64
CA HIS A 330 12.22 -1.74 14.21
C HIS A 330 13.39 -0.85 13.76
N LYS A 331 14.51 -1.48 13.35
CA LYS A 331 15.74 -0.82 12.86
C LYS A 331 16.23 -1.53 11.59
N PRO A 332 15.59 -1.30 10.43
CA PRO A 332 16.06 -1.90 9.18
C PRO A 332 17.40 -1.28 8.75
N SER A 333 18.21 -2.06 8.03
CA SER A 333 19.43 -1.54 7.41
C SER A 333 19.09 -0.43 6.39
N PRO A 334 19.81 0.70 6.38
CA PRO A 334 19.56 1.78 5.43
C PRO A 334 19.68 1.32 3.96
N ALA A 335 20.71 0.53 3.64
CA ALA A 335 20.94 0.03 2.29
C ALA A 335 19.79 -0.86 1.81
N VAL A 336 19.29 -1.74 2.70
CA VAL A 336 18.15 -2.62 2.41
C VAL A 336 16.87 -1.79 2.22
N SER A 337 16.69 -0.72 2.99
CA SER A 337 15.50 0.15 2.89
C SER A 337 15.46 0.94 1.59
N VAL A 338 16.60 1.48 1.15
CA VAL A 338 16.71 2.18 -0.14
C VAL A 338 16.58 1.20 -1.31
N ALA A 339 17.19 0.02 -1.23
CA ALA A 339 17.00 -1.03 -2.24
C ALA A 339 15.52 -1.47 -2.31
N ALA A 340 14.84 -1.56 -1.18
CA ALA A 340 13.43 -1.92 -1.12
C ALA A 340 12.52 -0.90 -1.83
N ILE A 341 12.83 0.40 -1.75
CA ILE A 341 12.14 1.43 -2.56
C ILE A 341 12.19 1.11 -4.05
N THR A 342 13.36 0.70 -4.56
CA THR A 342 13.54 0.42 -5.99
C THR A 342 12.83 -0.86 -6.44
N ARG A 343 12.77 -1.88 -5.57
CA ARG A 343 12.18 -3.19 -5.88
C ARG A 343 10.66 -3.21 -5.74
N TYR A 344 10.12 -2.43 -4.79
CA TYR A 344 8.71 -2.49 -4.40
C TYR A 344 7.76 -2.40 -5.60
N SER A 345 7.99 -1.45 -6.52
CA SER A 345 7.08 -1.22 -7.63
C SER A 345 6.92 -2.43 -8.53
N GLY A 346 8.04 -3.06 -8.92
CA GLY A 346 8.00 -4.25 -9.76
C GLY A 346 7.42 -5.46 -9.01
N TRP A 347 7.80 -5.63 -7.74
CA TRP A 347 7.29 -6.74 -6.93
C TRP A 347 5.79 -6.62 -6.71
N GLN A 348 5.28 -5.46 -6.31
CA GLN A 348 3.84 -5.26 -6.11
C GLN A 348 3.04 -5.63 -7.37
N ILE A 349 3.50 -5.22 -8.55
CA ILE A 349 2.84 -5.59 -9.81
C ILE A 349 2.90 -7.12 -10.00
N ALA A 350 4.08 -7.73 -9.89
CA ALA A 350 4.25 -9.17 -10.07
C ALA A 350 3.40 -10.00 -9.09
N PHE A 351 3.39 -9.66 -7.80
CA PHE A 351 2.57 -10.33 -6.79
C PHE A 351 1.08 -10.15 -7.03
N THR A 352 0.64 -8.99 -7.56
CA THR A 352 -0.78 -8.82 -7.93
C THR A 352 -1.19 -9.72 -9.10
N LEU A 353 -0.36 -9.84 -10.14
CA LEU A 353 -0.66 -10.67 -11.31
C LEU A 353 -0.58 -12.17 -10.99
N TRP A 354 0.48 -12.63 -10.32
CA TRP A 354 0.59 -14.02 -9.88
C TRP A 354 -0.44 -14.38 -8.81
N GLY A 355 -0.68 -13.47 -7.87
CA GLY A 355 -1.70 -13.63 -6.85
C GLY A 355 -3.10 -13.79 -7.44
N PHE A 356 -3.43 -13.06 -8.51
CA PHE A 356 -4.68 -13.23 -9.25
C PHE A 356 -4.82 -14.66 -9.80
N LEU A 357 -3.80 -15.18 -10.48
CA LEU A 357 -3.83 -16.54 -11.05
C LEU A 357 -3.97 -17.62 -9.97
N ILE A 358 -3.20 -17.51 -8.88
CA ILE A 358 -3.23 -18.49 -7.78
C ILE A 358 -4.59 -18.46 -7.07
N VAL A 359 -5.08 -17.27 -6.70
CA VAL A 359 -6.38 -17.11 -6.04
C VAL A 359 -7.50 -17.57 -6.95
N HIS A 360 -7.45 -17.26 -8.24
CA HIS A 360 -8.43 -17.69 -9.23
C HIS A 360 -8.51 -19.22 -9.30
N PHE A 361 -7.38 -19.91 -9.44
CA PHE A 361 -7.34 -21.36 -9.53
C PHE A 361 -7.86 -22.04 -8.25
N VAL A 362 -7.48 -21.54 -7.07
CA VAL A 362 -7.96 -22.10 -5.79
C VAL A 362 -9.46 -21.84 -5.59
N GLN A 363 -9.96 -20.66 -5.97
CA GLN A 363 -11.39 -20.36 -5.96
C GLN A 363 -12.16 -21.25 -6.94
N PHE A 364 -11.59 -21.56 -8.10
CA PHE A 364 -12.16 -22.50 -9.06
C PHE A 364 -12.29 -23.91 -8.50
N LEU A 365 -11.23 -24.44 -7.87
CA LEU A 365 -11.29 -25.75 -7.19
C LEU A 365 -12.36 -25.78 -6.09
N PHE A 366 -12.44 -24.72 -5.28
CA PHE A 366 -13.47 -24.61 -4.25
C PHE A 366 -14.89 -24.53 -4.84
N ALA A 367 -15.06 -23.78 -5.94
CA ALA A 367 -16.33 -23.69 -6.64
C ALA A 367 -16.77 -25.03 -7.24
N LEU A 368 -15.85 -25.81 -7.82
CA LEU A 368 -16.15 -27.17 -8.30
C LEU A 368 -16.58 -28.08 -7.15
N LEU A 369 -15.81 -28.11 -6.06
CA LEU A 369 -16.15 -28.91 -4.86
C LEU A 369 -17.52 -28.51 -4.28
N PHE A 370 -17.83 -27.21 -4.28
CA PHE A 370 -19.13 -26.71 -3.81
C PHE A 370 -20.27 -27.11 -4.75
N VAL A 371 -20.10 -27.00 -6.07
CA VAL A 371 -21.16 -27.37 -7.02
C VAL A 371 -21.43 -28.88 -7.00
N TYR A 372 -20.39 -29.71 -7.01
CA TYR A 372 -20.54 -31.17 -6.93
C TYR A 372 -20.99 -31.65 -5.55
N GLY A 373 -20.48 -31.04 -4.49
CA GLY A 373 -20.80 -31.43 -3.12
C GLY A 373 -22.18 -31.00 -2.66
N VAL A 374 -22.66 -29.82 -3.08
CA VAL A 374 -23.88 -29.21 -2.52
C VAL A 374 -24.94 -28.95 -3.59
N VAL A 375 -24.59 -28.26 -4.68
CA VAL A 375 -25.58 -27.76 -5.65
C VAL A 375 -26.24 -28.90 -6.46
N LEU A 376 -25.44 -29.82 -7.01
CA LEU A 376 -25.96 -30.94 -7.82
C LEU A 376 -26.84 -31.92 -7.02
N PRO A 377 -26.47 -32.34 -5.79
CA PRO A 377 -27.35 -33.16 -4.95
C PRO A 377 -28.69 -32.49 -4.63
N ILE A 378 -28.69 -31.16 -4.42
CA ILE A 378 -29.92 -30.39 -4.19
C ILE A 378 -30.80 -30.38 -5.45
N GLN A 379 -30.23 -30.11 -6.61
CA GLN A 379 -30.99 -30.08 -7.88
C GLN A 379 -31.59 -31.45 -8.23
N LYS A 380 -30.87 -32.54 -7.97
CA LYS A 380 -31.32 -33.91 -8.24
C LYS A 380 -32.30 -34.44 -7.17
N GLY A 381 -32.67 -33.65 -6.16
CA GLY A 381 -33.61 -34.03 -5.12
C GLY A 381 -33.06 -35.05 -4.09
N HIS A 382 -31.77 -35.40 -4.17
CA HIS A 382 -31.13 -36.36 -3.28
C HIS A 382 -30.54 -35.71 -2.01
N PHE A 383 -30.96 -34.50 -1.64
CA PHE A 383 -30.42 -33.77 -0.48
C PHE A 383 -30.57 -34.56 0.83
N LEU A 384 -31.69 -35.28 1.04
CA LEU A 384 -31.86 -36.13 2.22
C LEU A 384 -30.93 -37.35 2.23
N SER A 385 -30.66 -37.97 1.08
CA SER A 385 -29.71 -39.08 0.97
C SER A 385 -28.27 -38.59 1.13
N TRP A 386 -27.96 -37.39 0.63
CA TRP A 386 -26.69 -36.72 0.84
C TRP A 386 -26.48 -36.36 2.33
N LEU A 387 -27.51 -35.84 3.01
CA LEU A 387 -27.48 -35.54 4.44
C LEU A 387 -27.42 -36.82 5.31
N SER A 388 -28.08 -37.91 4.87
CA SER A 388 -28.02 -39.22 5.53
C SER A 388 -26.71 -39.96 5.28
N THR A 389 -25.78 -39.39 4.50
CA THR A 389 -24.43 -39.93 4.42
C THR A 389 -23.83 -39.83 5.82
N ASN A 390 -23.47 -40.97 6.42
CA ASN A 390 -23.03 -41.13 7.82
C ASN A 390 -21.97 -40.09 8.30
N ILE A 391 -21.27 -39.45 7.37
CA ILE A 391 -20.26 -38.42 7.59
C ILE A 391 -20.85 -37.09 8.13
N MET A 392 -22.00 -36.62 7.67
CA MET A 392 -22.58 -35.36 8.15
C MET A 392 -23.18 -35.49 9.55
N LEU A 393 -23.87 -36.61 9.81
CA LEU A 393 -24.41 -36.93 11.12
C LEU A 393 -23.29 -37.08 12.17
N THR A 394 -22.18 -37.71 11.81
CA THR A 394 -21.01 -37.83 12.70
C THR A 394 -20.38 -36.47 13.00
N ILE A 395 -20.23 -35.59 12.01
CA ILE A 395 -19.75 -34.22 12.22
C ILE A 395 -20.71 -33.43 13.14
N LEU A 396 -22.01 -33.52 12.91
CA LEU A 396 -23.02 -32.85 13.73
C LEU A 396 -22.98 -33.33 15.19
N LEU A 397 -22.91 -34.65 15.41
CA LEU A 397 -22.85 -35.24 16.74
C LEU A 397 -21.57 -34.83 17.48
N VAL A 398 -20.44 -34.79 16.78
CA VAL A 398 -19.16 -34.31 17.33
C VAL A 398 -19.23 -32.82 17.74
N ILE A 399 -19.81 -31.96 16.90
CA ILE A 399 -20.00 -30.54 17.24
C ILE A 399 -20.95 -30.39 18.43
N ALA A 400 -22.06 -31.13 18.44
CA ALA A 400 -23.03 -31.11 19.54
C ALA A 400 -22.39 -31.53 20.87
N LEU A 401 -21.55 -32.57 20.88
CA LEU A 401 -20.82 -33.02 22.06
C LEU A 401 -19.85 -31.94 22.59
N VAL A 402 -19.16 -31.20 21.70
CA VAL A 402 -18.29 -30.07 22.12
C VAL A 402 -19.12 -28.95 22.74
N VAL A 403 -20.25 -28.60 22.13
CA VAL A 403 -21.15 -27.56 22.66
C VAL A 403 -21.69 -27.98 24.04
N VAL A 404 -22.14 -29.23 24.19
CA VAL A 404 -22.59 -29.79 25.48
C VAL A 404 -21.47 -29.76 26.50
N GLN A 405 -20.24 -30.13 26.14
CA GLN A 405 -19.07 -30.06 27.03
C GLN A 405 -18.83 -28.62 27.53
N ILE A 406 -18.89 -27.62 26.65
CA ILE A 406 -18.74 -26.20 27.02
C ILE A 406 -19.87 -25.75 27.95
N ILE A 407 -21.11 -26.11 27.65
CA ILE A 407 -22.29 -25.78 28.46
C ILE A 407 -22.18 -26.39 29.86
N LEU A 408 -21.81 -27.68 29.97
CA LEU A 408 -21.63 -28.37 31.25
C LEU A 408 -20.54 -27.70 32.10
N VAL A 409 -19.44 -27.25 31.48
CA VAL A 409 -18.38 -26.50 32.17
C VAL A 409 -18.88 -25.16 32.69
N GLN A 410 -19.64 -24.41 31.89
CA GLN A 410 -20.17 -23.10 32.29
C GLN A 410 -21.23 -23.20 33.40
N ILE A 411 -22.05 -24.25 33.39
CA ILE A 411 -23.15 -24.41 34.36
C ILE A 411 -22.68 -25.06 35.65
N PHE A 412 -21.96 -26.19 35.58
CA PHE A 412 -21.66 -27.02 36.76
C PHE A 412 -20.29 -26.77 37.38
N PHE A 413 -19.28 -26.41 36.58
CA PHE A 413 -17.89 -26.36 37.04
C PHE A 413 -17.34 -24.95 37.25
N LEU A 414 -17.95 -23.92 36.67
CA LEU A 414 -17.50 -22.54 36.81
C LEU A 414 -18.21 -21.84 37.99
N GLN A 415 -17.46 -21.11 38.81
CA GLN A 415 -18.01 -20.32 39.90
C GLN A 415 -18.97 -19.24 39.38
N ASP A 416 -19.97 -18.90 40.19
CA ASP A 416 -20.89 -17.83 39.87
C ASP A 416 -20.21 -16.46 39.88
N LYS A 417 -20.86 -15.49 39.24
CA LYS A 417 -20.30 -14.15 39.08
C LYS A 417 -20.03 -13.52 40.44
N LEU A 418 -18.83 -12.96 40.62
CA LEU A 418 -18.46 -12.24 41.84
C LEU A 418 -19.26 -10.94 42.01
N SER A 419 -19.59 -10.28 40.90
CA SER A 419 -20.45 -9.09 40.84
C SER A 419 -21.50 -9.24 39.73
N PRO A 420 -22.74 -8.75 39.93
CA PRO A 420 -23.77 -8.76 38.88
C PRO A 420 -23.38 -7.92 37.64
N ASP A 421 -22.44 -6.98 37.78
CA ASP A 421 -21.94 -6.12 36.68
C ASP A 421 -20.88 -6.82 35.78
N ASP A 422 -20.35 -7.96 36.20
CA ASP A 422 -19.35 -8.70 35.41
C ASP A 422 -20.00 -9.42 34.22
N LYS A 423 -19.44 -9.22 33.03
CA LYS A 423 -19.95 -9.83 31.79
C LYS A 423 -19.75 -11.34 31.77
N GLU A 424 -18.63 -11.83 32.31
CA GLU A 424 -18.22 -13.24 32.26
C GLU A 424 -18.10 -13.81 33.67
N LYS A 425 -18.33 -15.12 33.82
CA LYS A 425 -18.09 -15.83 35.07
C LYS A 425 -16.57 -15.87 35.36
N PRO A 426 -16.14 -15.77 36.63
CA PRO A 426 -14.73 -15.82 36.99
C PRO A 426 -14.10 -17.17 36.63
N LEU A 427 -12.78 -17.17 36.35
CA LEU A 427 -12.01 -18.37 35.98
C LEU A 427 -11.67 -19.26 37.19
N ALA A 428 -12.65 -19.50 38.05
CA ALA A 428 -12.51 -20.27 39.27
C ALA A 428 -13.45 -21.47 39.24
N LEU A 429 -12.94 -22.64 39.66
CA LEU A 429 -13.65 -23.90 39.58
C LEU A 429 -14.46 -24.17 40.84
N ASN A 430 -15.74 -24.50 40.64
CA ASN A 430 -16.60 -25.14 41.64
C ASN A 430 -16.56 -26.67 41.47
N ASN A 431 -16.77 -27.42 42.55
CA ASN A 431 -16.79 -28.88 42.57
C ASN A 431 -15.59 -29.56 41.86
N ARG A 432 -14.37 -29.25 42.33
CA ARG A 432 -13.10 -29.71 41.72
C ARG A 432 -13.04 -31.22 41.51
N LYS A 433 -13.54 -32.02 42.45
CA LYS A 433 -13.51 -33.50 42.34
C LYS A 433 -14.33 -34.01 41.16
N ALA A 434 -15.55 -33.49 40.97
CA ALA A 434 -16.37 -33.85 39.82
C ALA A 434 -15.77 -33.37 38.49
N PHE A 435 -15.11 -32.19 38.49
CA PHE A 435 -14.38 -31.71 37.32
C PHE A 435 -13.23 -32.65 36.95
N HIS A 436 -12.49 -33.20 37.93
CA HIS A 436 -11.44 -34.18 37.65
C HIS A 436 -11.99 -35.47 37.02
N CYS A 437 -13.10 -36.01 37.52
CA CYS A 437 -13.76 -37.17 36.90
C CYS A 437 -14.29 -36.87 35.49
N PHE A 438 -14.95 -35.71 35.31
CA PHE A 438 -15.43 -35.26 34.01
C PHE A 438 -14.29 -35.12 33.00
N ASN A 439 -13.18 -34.47 33.40
CA ASN A 439 -12.02 -34.30 32.54
C ASN A 439 -11.36 -35.64 32.19
N TYR A 440 -11.33 -36.62 33.12
CA TYR A 440 -10.80 -37.95 32.84
C TYR A 440 -11.57 -38.67 31.72
N PHE A 441 -12.91 -38.68 31.77
CA PHE A 441 -13.71 -39.32 30.71
C PHE A 441 -13.62 -38.58 29.37
N PHE A 442 -13.66 -37.25 29.38
CA PHE A 442 -13.55 -36.45 28.15
C PHE A 442 -12.12 -36.37 27.60
N PHE A 443 -11.09 -36.79 28.35
CA PHE A 443 -9.69 -36.76 27.92
C PHE A 443 -9.50 -37.49 26.58
N PHE A 444 -9.97 -38.74 26.48
CA PHE A 444 -9.83 -39.55 25.26
C PHE A 444 -10.59 -38.97 24.07
N TYR A 445 -11.80 -38.42 24.31
CA TYR A 445 -12.57 -37.73 23.29
C TYR A 445 -11.84 -36.47 22.77
N ASN A 446 -11.26 -35.69 23.68
CA ASN A 446 -10.50 -34.49 23.34
C ASN A 446 -9.24 -34.82 22.51
N VAL A 447 -8.64 -36.00 22.66
CA VAL A 447 -7.52 -36.46 21.81
C VAL A 447 -7.97 -36.63 20.35
N VAL A 448 -9.09 -37.31 20.11
CA VAL A 448 -9.66 -37.47 18.76
C VAL A 448 -10.02 -36.12 18.15
N MET A 449 -10.64 -35.24 18.94
CA MET A 449 -10.92 -33.86 18.52
C MET A 449 -9.66 -33.05 18.21
N GLY A 450 -8.58 -33.25 18.98
CA GLY A 450 -7.28 -32.63 18.76
C GLY A 450 -6.68 -33.01 17.41
N LEU A 451 -6.79 -34.28 17.00
CA LEU A 451 -6.35 -34.75 15.68
C LEU A 451 -7.12 -34.06 14.55
N SER A 452 -8.45 -33.98 14.64
CA SER A 452 -9.28 -33.29 13.65
C SER A 452 -8.96 -31.79 13.56
N ASN A 453 -8.77 -31.12 14.70
CA ASN A 453 -8.38 -29.71 14.74
C ASN A 453 -6.97 -29.46 14.18
N CYS A 454 -6.07 -30.44 14.26
CA CYS A 454 -4.75 -30.34 13.63
C CYS A 454 -4.86 -30.29 12.09
N ILE A 455 -5.69 -31.16 11.51
CA ILE A 455 -5.97 -31.15 10.06
C ILE A 455 -6.66 -29.84 9.67
N LEU A 456 -7.67 -29.41 10.42
CA LEU A 456 -8.37 -28.14 10.18
C LEU A 456 -7.42 -26.94 10.25
N ARG A 457 -6.46 -26.94 11.19
CA ARG A 457 -5.42 -25.91 11.32
C ARG A 457 -4.57 -25.82 10.05
N LEU A 458 -4.15 -26.96 9.49
CA LEU A 458 -3.35 -26.99 8.27
C LEU A 458 -4.15 -26.46 7.07
N LEU A 459 -5.38 -26.95 6.88
CA LEU A 459 -6.27 -26.52 5.80
C LEU A 459 -6.61 -25.03 5.88
N SER A 460 -6.99 -24.54 7.07
CA SER A 460 -7.30 -23.12 7.28
C SER A 460 -6.09 -22.23 7.01
N SER A 461 -4.89 -22.68 7.40
CA SER A 461 -3.65 -21.94 7.12
C SER A 461 -3.35 -21.87 5.63
N CYS A 462 -3.60 -22.97 4.89
CA CYS A 462 -3.43 -23.00 3.42
C CYS A 462 -4.42 -22.07 2.71
N ILE A 463 -5.70 -22.11 3.09
CA ILE A 463 -6.75 -21.27 2.49
C ILE A 463 -6.49 -19.79 2.75
N VAL A 464 -6.27 -19.40 4.02
CA VAL A 464 -6.01 -18.00 4.38
C VAL A 464 -4.68 -17.53 3.78
N GLY A 465 -3.65 -18.38 3.78
CA GLY A 465 -2.36 -18.09 3.16
C GLY A 465 -2.51 -17.78 1.67
N THR A 466 -3.18 -18.65 0.93
CA THR A 466 -3.44 -18.49 -0.52
C THR A 466 -4.19 -17.19 -0.81
N TRP A 467 -5.25 -16.88 -0.06
CA TRP A 467 -6.03 -15.66 -0.27
C TRP A 467 -5.19 -14.40 -0.04
N LEU A 468 -4.21 -14.45 0.86
CA LEU A 468 -3.32 -13.32 1.16
C LEU A 468 -2.08 -13.25 0.25
N VAL A 469 -1.83 -14.21 -0.64
CA VAL A 469 -0.63 -14.25 -1.51
C VAL A 469 -0.43 -12.98 -2.32
N SER A 470 -1.51 -12.39 -2.84
CA SER A 470 -1.45 -11.18 -3.67
C SER A 470 -0.96 -9.94 -2.90
N ARG A 471 -0.95 -9.99 -1.56
CA ARG A 471 -0.73 -8.83 -0.68
C ARG A 471 0.65 -8.83 -0.06
N ILE A 472 1.45 -7.82 -0.41
CA ILE A 472 2.78 -7.60 0.17
C ILE A 472 2.71 -6.85 1.52
N ASP A 473 1.59 -6.20 1.83
CA ASP A 473 1.46 -5.39 3.06
C ASP A 473 1.36 -6.22 4.35
N ARG A 474 1.16 -7.54 4.21
CA ARG A 474 1.12 -8.52 5.30
C ARG A 474 1.99 -9.72 4.95
N THR A 475 2.65 -10.24 5.97
CA THR A 475 3.37 -11.51 5.91
C THR A 475 2.41 -12.69 5.90
N ILE A 476 2.72 -13.68 5.04
CA ILE A 476 2.07 -15.00 5.06
C ILE A 476 2.70 -15.88 6.16
N MET A 477 3.94 -15.58 6.55
CA MET A 477 4.68 -16.33 7.56
C MET A 477 4.19 -16.05 8.97
N GLN A 478 4.35 -17.04 9.85
CA GLN A 478 4.03 -16.93 11.27
C GLN A 478 4.89 -15.88 11.97
N ARG A 479 4.34 -15.29 13.05
CA ARG A 479 5.04 -14.31 13.88
C ARG A 479 6.38 -14.89 14.37
N GLY A 480 7.48 -14.19 14.12
CA GLY A 480 8.84 -14.64 14.40
C GLY A 480 9.64 -15.12 13.18
N TYR A 481 8.95 -15.68 12.17
CA TYR A 481 9.50 -16.10 10.87
C TYR A 481 9.24 -15.10 9.74
N GLU A 482 8.71 -13.92 10.07
CA GLU A 482 8.34 -12.87 9.13
C GLU A 482 9.53 -12.32 8.32
N SER A 483 10.77 -12.56 8.79
CA SER A 483 11.99 -12.25 8.04
C SER A 483 12.24 -13.16 6.83
N MET A 484 11.60 -14.32 6.78
CA MET A 484 11.70 -15.23 5.63
C MET A 484 10.81 -14.80 4.46
N ASP A 485 9.91 -13.83 4.67
CA ASP A 485 9.09 -13.24 3.62
C ASP A 485 9.80 -12.01 3.03
N PRO A 486 10.48 -12.14 1.88
CA PRO A 486 11.19 -11.03 1.26
C PRO A 486 10.21 -9.95 0.76
N GLY A 487 8.98 -10.34 0.39
CA GLY A 487 7.95 -9.43 -0.07
C GLY A 487 7.60 -8.45 1.05
N TYR A 488 7.21 -9.00 2.20
CA TYR A 488 6.92 -8.20 3.39
C TYR A 488 8.12 -7.37 3.86
N GLY A 489 9.34 -7.93 3.81
CA GLY A 489 10.57 -7.19 4.09
C GLY A 489 10.79 -5.98 3.16
N THR A 490 10.44 -6.12 1.88
CA THR A 490 10.50 -5.02 0.88
C THR A 490 9.46 -3.94 1.17
N TRP A 491 8.25 -4.32 1.55
CA TRP A 491 7.23 -3.36 1.99
C TRP A 491 7.70 -2.54 3.20
N ILE A 492 8.25 -3.21 4.21
CA ILE A 492 8.80 -2.56 5.41
C ILE A 492 9.95 -1.61 5.05
N GLY A 493 10.93 -2.09 4.26
CA GLY A 493 12.07 -1.27 3.85
C GLY A 493 11.63 -0.01 3.11
N MET A 494 10.65 -0.14 2.21
CA MET A 494 10.06 0.98 1.49
C MET A 494 9.43 2.01 2.43
N ILE A 495 8.53 1.60 3.34
CA ILE A 495 7.83 2.55 4.23
C ILE A 495 8.80 3.27 5.17
N PHE A 496 9.89 2.61 5.59
CA PHE A 496 10.92 3.24 6.41
C PHE A 496 11.71 4.29 5.63
N ALA A 497 12.15 3.95 4.43
CA ALA A 497 12.89 4.91 3.61
C ALA A 497 12.00 6.11 3.22
N ASP A 498 10.73 5.90 2.86
CA ASP A 498 9.76 6.99 2.65
C ASP A 498 9.56 7.83 3.93
N HIS A 499 9.48 7.20 5.11
CA HIS A 499 9.37 7.92 6.37
C HIS A 499 10.59 8.81 6.66
N TYR A 500 11.81 8.32 6.40
CA TYR A 500 13.02 9.09 6.65
C TYR A 500 13.17 10.28 5.69
N HIS A 501 12.79 10.14 4.43
CA HIS A 501 12.95 11.20 3.44
C HIS A 501 11.76 12.18 3.38
N SER A 502 10.54 11.71 3.66
CA SER A 502 9.31 12.45 3.40
C SER A 502 8.52 12.78 4.67
N ASN A 503 9.16 12.77 5.84
CA ASN A 503 8.50 13.19 7.08
C ASN A 503 8.13 14.69 7.01
N PRO A 504 6.84 15.05 7.02
CA PRO A 504 6.41 16.42 6.82
C PRO A 504 6.93 17.37 7.93
N VAL A 505 7.09 16.89 9.17
CA VAL A 505 7.60 17.71 10.27
C VAL A 505 9.07 18.06 10.05
N MET A 506 9.88 17.08 9.65
CA MET A 506 11.30 17.29 9.39
C MET A 506 11.51 18.21 8.18
N VAL A 507 10.80 17.94 7.08
CA VAL A 507 10.92 18.72 5.85
C VAL A 507 10.49 20.18 6.08
N SER A 508 9.33 20.40 6.72
CA SER A 508 8.90 21.76 7.10
C SER A 508 9.88 22.46 8.03
N PHE A 509 10.50 21.75 8.99
CA PHE A 509 11.53 22.32 9.86
C PHE A 509 12.76 22.77 9.06
N CYS A 510 13.25 21.94 8.13
CA CYS A 510 14.36 22.31 7.26
C CYS A 510 14.02 23.52 6.39
N HIS A 511 12.81 23.59 5.82
CA HIS A 511 12.38 24.76 5.05
C HIS A 511 12.32 26.04 5.91
N LEU A 512 11.84 25.97 7.16
CA LEU A 512 11.86 27.14 8.07
C LEU A 512 13.28 27.61 8.39
N LEU A 513 14.25 26.70 8.50
CA LEU A 513 15.65 27.05 8.69
C LEU A 513 16.24 27.70 7.44
N LEU A 514 15.99 27.12 6.26
CA LEU A 514 16.49 27.61 4.99
C LEU A 514 15.90 28.98 4.62
N GLY A 515 14.60 29.19 4.82
CA GLY A 515 13.95 30.48 4.61
C GLY A 515 14.59 31.58 5.46
N ARG A 516 14.83 31.30 6.75
CA ARG A 516 15.52 32.25 7.65
C ARG A 516 16.97 32.54 7.27
N THR A 517 17.68 31.60 6.65
CA THR A 517 19.04 31.84 6.17
C THR A 517 19.06 32.68 4.90
N LEU A 518 18.09 32.48 4.00
CA LEU A 518 17.95 33.25 2.76
C LEU A 518 17.49 34.68 3.03
N ASP A 519 16.54 34.88 3.95
CA ASP A 519 16.10 36.23 4.37
C ASP A 519 17.23 37.03 5.04
N LYS A 520 18.19 36.34 5.67
CA LYS A 520 19.40 36.96 6.23
C LYS A 520 20.49 37.25 5.19
N GLN A 521 20.42 36.61 4.02
CA GLN A 521 21.37 36.73 2.91
C GLN A 521 20.72 37.45 1.71
N GLY A 522 20.01 38.55 1.96
CA GLY A 522 19.41 39.38 0.90
C GLY A 522 20.36 39.64 -0.29
N PRO A 523 19.80 39.97 -1.47
CA PRO A 523 20.39 39.74 -2.79
C PRO A 523 21.82 40.26 -2.89
N ALA A 524 22.72 39.38 -3.34
CA ALA A 524 24.10 39.71 -3.65
C ALA A 524 24.20 40.68 -4.83
N VAL A 525 24.00 41.99 -4.60
CA VAL A 525 24.68 43.09 -5.29
C VAL A 525 24.79 44.28 -4.33
N SER A 526 25.84 44.29 -3.52
CA SER A 526 26.66 45.49 -3.29
C SER A 526 27.93 45.03 -2.60
N SER A 527 28.91 44.65 -3.43
CA SER A 527 30.31 44.65 -3.02
C SER A 527 30.64 46.08 -2.64
N TYR A 528 30.55 46.43 -1.35
CA TYR A 528 31.26 47.49 -0.62
C TYR A 528 30.51 47.69 0.72
N ALA A 529 30.80 46.83 1.68
CA ALA A 529 30.54 47.10 3.10
C ALA A 529 31.63 46.40 3.93
N THR A 530 32.88 46.73 3.62
CA THR A 530 33.99 46.56 4.55
C THR A 530 33.70 47.46 5.76
N PHE A 531 33.83 46.91 6.97
CA PHE A 531 33.66 47.60 8.26
C PHE A 531 32.23 48.05 8.63
N SER A 532 31.39 47.10 9.08
CA SER A 532 30.65 47.37 10.32
C SER A 532 30.57 46.12 11.18
N ASN A 533 31.22 46.17 12.33
CA ASN A 533 31.01 45.23 13.43
C ASN A 533 29.57 45.39 13.93
N LYS A 534 28.63 44.65 13.33
CA LYS A 534 27.35 44.34 13.99
C LYS A 534 27.51 43.09 14.83
N THR A 535 28.20 43.22 15.97
CA THR A 535 27.96 42.42 17.17
C THR A 535 26.61 42.80 17.81
N GLY A 536 25.55 42.76 17.01
CA GLY A 536 24.18 43.07 17.40
C GLY A 536 23.34 41.80 17.39
N CYS A 537 23.71 40.79 18.16
CA CYS A 537 22.80 39.70 18.47
C CYS A 537 21.66 40.31 19.32
N SER A 538 20.49 40.55 18.73
CA SER A 538 19.31 41.12 19.41
C SER A 538 19.08 40.45 20.77
N VAL A 539 19.39 41.16 21.85
CA VAL A 539 19.18 40.72 23.25
C VAL A 539 17.70 40.42 23.49
N GLY A 540 16.79 41.18 22.86
CA GLY A 540 15.34 40.94 22.90
C GLY A 540 14.91 39.60 22.29
N GLY A 541 15.59 39.13 21.24
CA GLY A 541 15.32 37.81 20.64
C GLY A 541 15.65 36.66 21.60
N ARG A 542 16.76 36.75 22.33
CA ARG A 542 17.17 35.71 23.30
C ARG A 542 16.23 35.65 24.50
N ILE A 543 15.80 36.80 25.02
CA ILE A 543 14.84 36.87 26.13
C ILE A 543 13.50 36.25 25.74
N ARG A 544 12.98 36.57 24.54
CA ARG A 544 11.73 35.98 24.02
C ARG A 544 11.81 34.46 23.89
N VAL A 545 12.94 33.95 23.40
CA VAL A 545 13.17 32.49 23.30
C VAL A 545 13.19 31.83 24.69
N ARG A 546 13.80 32.46 25.70
CA ARG A 546 13.81 31.96 27.08
C ARG A 546 12.40 31.88 27.67
N TRP A 547 11.57 32.90 27.45
CA TRP A 547 10.17 32.89 27.88
C TRP A 547 9.33 31.83 27.17
N LEU A 548 9.46 31.69 25.84
CA LEU A 548 8.77 30.66 25.08
C LEU A 548 9.17 29.25 25.52
N LEU A 549 10.45 29.06 25.84
CA LEU A 549 10.97 27.80 26.37
C LEU A 549 10.38 27.48 27.75
N LEU A 550 10.33 28.46 28.65
CA LEU A 550 9.71 28.30 29.96
C LEU A 550 8.22 27.96 29.83
N TYR A 551 7.49 28.70 29.01
CA TYR A 551 6.07 28.45 28.72
C TYR A 551 5.82 27.03 28.20
N THR A 552 6.65 26.57 27.26
CA THR A 552 6.54 25.21 26.70
C THR A 552 6.78 24.14 27.75
N LEU A 553 7.74 24.34 28.66
CA LEU A 553 8.06 23.40 29.73
C LEU A 553 7.00 23.36 30.83
N LEU A 554 6.43 24.51 31.21
CA LEU A 554 5.33 24.58 32.17
C LEU A 554 4.10 23.82 31.67
N ARG A 555 3.78 23.96 30.37
CA ARG A 555 2.66 23.25 29.74
C ARG A 555 2.95 21.76 29.48
N ASN A 556 4.20 21.32 29.51
CA ASN A 556 4.61 19.94 29.20
C ASN A 556 5.63 19.43 30.23
N PRO A 557 5.20 19.07 31.47
CA PRO A 557 6.11 18.75 32.57
C PRO A 557 7.00 17.52 32.29
N ALA A 558 6.51 16.53 31.54
CA ALA A 558 7.29 15.35 31.15
C ALA A 558 8.56 15.71 30.34
N LEU A 559 8.54 16.81 29.57
CA LEU A 559 9.70 17.27 28.81
C LEU A 559 10.81 17.83 29.73
N ILE A 560 10.47 18.30 30.93
CA ILE A 560 11.45 18.77 31.91
C ILE A 560 12.38 17.62 32.30
N MET A 561 11.81 16.45 32.59
CA MET A 561 12.55 15.26 32.96
C MET A 561 13.46 14.78 31.81
N LEU A 562 12.95 14.75 30.59
CA LEU A 562 13.74 14.36 29.41
C LEU A 562 14.87 15.36 29.12
N ARG A 563 14.62 16.66 29.27
CA ARG A 563 15.61 17.72 29.07
C ARG A 563 16.72 17.65 30.11
N LYS A 564 16.37 17.43 31.39
CA LYS A 564 17.35 17.25 32.47
C LYS A 564 18.12 15.94 32.31
N ARG A 565 17.46 14.82 32.00
CA ARG A 565 18.11 13.52 31.71
C ARG A 565 19.10 13.61 30.56
N LYS A 566 18.82 14.34 29.48
CA LYS A 566 19.78 14.46 28.36
C LYS A 566 21.04 15.26 28.76
N LYS A 567 20.91 16.19 29.70
CA LYS A 567 22.06 16.88 30.33
C LYS A 567 22.79 16.00 31.35
N LEU A 568 22.08 15.13 32.07
CA LEU A 568 22.65 14.18 33.02
C LEU A 568 23.28 12.95 32.34
N ALA A 569 22.77 12.48 31.21
CA ALA A 569 23.40 11.41 30.43
C ALA A 569 24.73 11.85 29.78
N GLN A 570 25.02 13.16 29.80
CA GLN A 570 26.34 13.71 29.50
C GLN A 570 27.25 13.81 30.73
N ASN A 571 26.69 13.73 31.95
CA ASN A 571 27.37 13.87 33.25
C ASN A 571 26.87 12.76 34.20
N ASP A 572 27.52 11.61 34.17
CA ASP A 572 27.12 10.33 34.77
C ASP A 572 26.52 10.35 36.21
N ASN A 573 25.68 9.35 36.48
CA ASN A 573 25.25 8.79 37.78
C ASN A 573 24.76 9.72 38.90
N GLN A 574 23.46 10.03 38.93
CA GLN A 574 22.74 10.31 40.20
C GLN A 574 21.29 9.85 40.12
N ASP A 575 20.85 9.14 41.16
CA ASP A 575 19.56 8.44 41.20
C ASP A 575 18.36 9.39 41.09
N PRO A 576 17.50 9.24 40.06
CA PRO A 576 16.46 10.21 39.69
C PRO A 576 15.30 10.30 40.69
N LEU A 577 15.19 9.34 41.63
CA LEU A 577 14.11 9.29 42.61
C LEU A 577 14.29 10.33 43.74
N ILE A 578 15.54 10.63 44.10
CA ILE A 578 15.88 11.54 45.21
C ILE A 578 15.63 12.99 44.79
N LEU A 579 16.00 13.35 43.56
CA LEU A 579 15.77 14.69 43.03
C LEU A 579 14.28 14.98 42.80
N ALA A 580 13.50 13.97 42.40
CA ALA A 580 12.05 14.12 42.25
C ALA A 580 11.38 14.41 43.60
N ARG A 581 11.76 13.68 44.66
CA ARG A 581 11.26 13.91 46.03
C ARG A 581 11.63 15.30 46.57
N ALA A 582 12.84 15.78 46.28
CA ALA A 582 13.30 17.10 46.71
C ALA A 582 12.54 18.24 46.01
N VAL A 583 12.20 18.08 44.72
CA VAL A 583 11.43 19.10 43.99
C VAL A 583 9.96 19.10 44.41
N THR A 584 9.37 17.94 44.70
CA THR A 584 8.00 17.86 45.24
C THR A 584 7.90 18.44 46.64
N SER A 585 8.90 18.21 47.51
CA SER A 585 8.91 18.78 48.86
C SER A 585 9.08 20.30 48.83
N GLN A 586 9.92 20.83 47.93
CA GLN A 586 10.06 22.28 47.76
C GLN A 586 8.80 22.94 47.18
N ALA A 587 8.08 22.25 46.29
CA ALA A 587 6.81 22.74 45.76
C ALA A 587 5.69 22.75 46.81
N GLN A 588 5.67 21.78 47.73
CA GLN A 588 4.72 21.73 48.84
C GLN A 588 5.01 22.82 49.89
N GLN A 589 6.28 23.02 50.25
CA GLN A 589 6.69 24.10 51.17
C GLN A 589 6.37 25.50 50.61
N ALA A 590 6.50 25.69 49.29
CA ALA A 590 6.13 26.96 48.66
C ALA A 590 4.61 27.21 48.68
N ALA A 591 3.79 26.16 48.60
CA ALA A 591 2.32 26.28 48.68
C ALA A 591 1.83 26.56 50.11
N GLU A 592 2.47 25.97 51.13
CA GLU A 592 2.18 26.27 52.53
C GLU A 592 2.53 27.71 52.92
N LEU A 593 3.62 28.26 52.36
CA LEU A 593 4.04 29.64 52.62
C LEU A 593 3.11 30.69 51.98
N ASP A 594 2.42 30.33 50.88
CA ASP A 594 1.45 31.20 50.19
C ASP A 594 0.09 31.19 50.91
N ASN A 595 -0.33 30.04 51.46
CA ASN A 595 -1.55 29.92 52.26
C ASN A 595 -1.44 30.65 53.61
N ASN A 596 -0.27 30.65 54.26
CA ASN A 596 -0.07 31.40 55.51
C ASN A 596 -0.06 32.92 55.30
N LYS A 597 0.34 33.41 54.12
CA LYS A 597 0.30 34.86 53.80
C LYS A 597 -1.09 35.37 53.47
N THR A 598 -2.00 34.52 53.01
CA THR A 598 -3.37 34.92 52.68
C THR A 598 -4.28 34.99 53.92
N ALA A 599 -3.93 34.29 55.01
CA ALA A 599 -4.68 34.30 56.27
C ALA A 599 -4.44 35.55 57.15
N GLU A 600 -3.35 36.30 56.93
CA GLU A 600 -2.98 37.48 57.76
C GLU A 600 -3.49 38.84 57.21
N THR A 601 -4.29 38.87 56.14
CA THR A 601 -4.70 40.12 55.46
C THR A 601 -6.21 40.31 55.21
N GLU A 602 -7.09 39.68 55.99
CA GLU A 602 -8.52 40.07 56.02
C GLU A 602 -8.83 40.95 57.24
N PRO A 603 -9.17 42.25 57.06
CA PRO A 603 -9.67 43.08 58.14
C PRO A 603 -11.15 42.78 58.42
N THR A 604 -11.46 42.55 59.70
CA THR A 604 -12.82 42.46 60.27
C THR A 604 -13.63 43.72 59.96
N GLN A 605 -14.75 43.55 59.26
CA GLN A 605 -15.74 44.58 58.96
C GLN A 605 -16.88 44.49 60.00
N SER A 606 -16.83 45.36 61.01
CA SER A 606 -17.96 45.69 61.86
C SER A 606 -18.42 47.12 61.56
N ASP A 607 -19.73 47.26 61.39
CA ASP A 607 -20.57 48.46 61.33
C ASP A 607 -20.81 49.15 59.97
N ILE A 608 -22.08 48.96 59.54
CA ILE A 608 -22.93 49.64 58.53
C ILE A 608 -22.80 49.19 57.07
#